data_AF-A0AAD6X4A2-F1
#
_entry.id   AF-A0AAD6X4A2-F1
#
_cell.length_a   1.000
_cell.length_b   1.000
_cell.length_c   1.000
_cell.angle_alpha   90.00
_cell.angle_beta   90.00
_cell.angle_gamma   90.00
#
_symmetry.space_group_name_H-M   'P 1'
#
loop_
_entity.id
_entity.type
_entity.pdbx_description
1 polymer ?
#
loop_
_entity_poly.entity_id
_entity_poly.type
_entity_poly.pdbx_seq_one_letter_code
_entity_poly.pdbx_strand_id
1 'polypeptide(L)'
;MALLKLLCIFAATLGLHTASTSPNPPQSDSELKPIKSTGLEFIASRRLRIIQRMVYWVIGIAETAVIVAQLAPPSSWAEKVLATLAIGGKLSRVQSSLSTTPTVAFGSFLIACGALLRLQCYHALGRHFTFEVGIFSHHKLVTTGPYRIVRHPSYTGALLAYAGLMLYYASPGTWIMECVIKGSMVGRIFGVLYALLMFIVVTGLTWRIPKEDDALRAVFGKEWEDWAAERYALVPGLY
;
A
#
# COMPACT_ATOMS: atom_id res chain seq x y z
N MET A 1 -15.33 9.68 19.13
CA MET A 1 -15.49 8.77 17.97
C MET A 1 -14.93 9.36 16.67
N ALA A 2 -15.38 10.55 16.23
CA ALA A 2 -14.91 11.13 14.95
C ALA A 2 -13.41 11.48 14.89
N LEU A 3 -12.81 11.96 16.00
CA LEU A 3 -11.37 12.23 16.05
C LEU A 3 -10.53 10.97 15.81
N LEU A 4 -10.90 9.84 16.42
CA LEU A 4 -10.23 8.55 16.21
C LEU A 4 -10.35 8.12 14.74
N LYS A 5 -11.51 8.30 14.12
CA LYS A 5 -11.73 8.03 12.70
C LYS A 5 -10.78 8.85 11.81
N LEU A 6 -10.64 10.15 12.09
CA LEU A 6 -9.73 11.03 11.36
C LEU A 6 -8.26 10.59 11.52
N LEU A 7 -7.86 10.16 12.72
CA LEU A 7 -6.52 9.59 12.96
C LEU A 7 -6.33 8.29 12.15
N CYS A 8 -7.32 7.41 12.10
CA CYS A 8 -7.27 6.19 11.29
C CYS A 8 -7.16 6.49 9.79
N ILE A 9 -7.91 7.48 9.28
CA ILE A 9 -7.83 7.92 7.88
C ILE A 9 -6.44 8.48 7.59
N PHE A 10 -5.94 9.37 8.44
CA PHE A 10 -4.64 9.97 8.29
C PHE A 10 -3.52 8.90 8.28
N ALA A 11 -3.55 7.97 9.24
CA ALA A 11 -2.62 6.85 9.30
C ALA A 11 -2.72 5.95 8.05
N ALA A 12 -3.93 5.68 7.57
CA ALA A 12 -4.14 4.88 6.37
C ALA A 12 -3.62 5.58 5.10
N THR A 13 -4.04 6.81 4.84
CA THR A 13 -3.68 7.55 3.63
C THR A 13 -2.19 7.86 3.57
N LEU A 14 -1.59 8.35 4.66
CA LEU A 14 -0.15 8.60 4.68
C LEU A 14 0.67 7.32 4.73
N GLY A 15 0.22 6.30 5.47
CA GLY A 15 0.88 5.00 5.52
C GLY A 15 0.95 4.36 4.14
N LEU A 16 -0.14 4.39 3.37
CA LEU A 16 -0.15 3.89 1.99
C LEU A 16 0.68 4.77 1.05
N HIS A 17 0.62 6.10 1.19
CA HIS A 17 1.45 6.99 0.38
C HIS A 17 2.94 6.71 0.57
N THR A 18 3.38 6.60 1.83
CA THR A 18 4.78 6.32 2.18
C THR A 18 5.20 4.92 1.75
N ALA A 19 4.35 3.91 1.97
CA ALA A 19 4.58 2.55 1.50
C ALA A 19 4.70 2.48 -0.04
N SER A 20 3.94 3.27 -0.79
CA SER A 20 3.95 3.22 -2.27
C SER A 20 4.87 4.25 -2.94
N THR A 21 5.63 5.04 -2.16
CA THR A 21 6.54 6.07 -2.70
C THR A 21 7.99 5.72 -2.38
N SER A 22 8.83 5.70 -3.42
CA SER A 22 10.26 5.47 -3.29
C SER A 22 10.88 6.75 -2.76
N PRO A 23 11.78 6.67 -1.77
CA PRO A 23 12.55 7.83 -1.31
C PRO A 23 13.52 8.33 -2.39
N ASN A 24 13.92 7.46 -3.31
CA ASN A 24 14.90 7.75 -4.35
C ASN A 24 14.21 7.97 -5.71
N PRO A 25 14.71 8.90 -6.54
CA PRO A 25 14.24 9.06 -7.92
C PRO A 25 14.49 7.76 -8.72
N PRO A 26 13.70 7.52 -9.79
CA PRO A 26 13.98 6.42 -10.71
C PRO A 26 15.39 6.58 -11.28
N GLN A 27 16.22 5.55 -11.18
CA GLN A 27 17.57 5.58 -11.73
C GLN A 27 17.55 5.32 -13.24
N SER A 28 18.52 5.89 -13.97
CA SER A 28 18.57 5.82 -15.43
C SER A 28 18.83 4.40 -15.93
N ASP A 29 18.17 4.03 -17.03
CA ASP A 29 18.24 2.69 -17.66
C ASP A 29 19.67 2.20 -17.95
N SER A 30 20.66 3.11 -18.03
CA SER A 30 22.07 2.79 -18.24
C SER A 30 22.78 2.13 -17.04
N GLU A 31 22.27 2.30 -15.82
CA GLU A 31 22.88 1.74 -14.59
C GLU A 31 22.20 0.46 -14.12
N LEU A 32 21.00 0.16 -14.62
CA LEU A 32 20.24 -1.03 -14.30
C LEU A 32 20.65 -2.14 -15.29
N LYS A 33 21.37 -3.17 -14.83
CA LYS A 33 21.39 -4.44 -15.58
C LYS A 33 19.96 -4.99 -15.59
N PRO A 34 19.27 -5.05 -16.75
CA PRO A 34 17.87 -5.40 -16.76
C PRO A 34 17.73 -6.86 -16.35
N ILE A 35 17.06 -7.10 -15.21
CA ILE A 35 16.31 -8.35 -15.07
C ILE A 35 15.33 -8.37 -16.22
N LYS A 36 15.15 -9.53 -16.86
CA LYS A 36 14.28 -9.78 -18.03
C LYS A 36 12.80 -9.42 -17.75
N SER A 37 12.48 -8.16 -17.53
CA SER A 37 11.13 -7.62 -17.59
C SER A 37 11.04 -6.78 -18.84
N THR A 38 10.07 -7.08 -19.69
CA THR A 38 9.77 -6.31 -20.89
C THR A 38 9.52 -4.85 -20.50
N GLY A 39 10.04 -3.86 -21.25
CA GLY A 39 9.86 -2.43 -20.90
C GLY A 39 8.40 -2.01 -20.68
N LEU A 40 7.46 -2.75 -21.28
CA LEU A 40 6.02 -2.58 -21.05
C LEU A 40 5.58 -2.95 -19.63
N GLU A 41 6.10 -4.04 -19.05
CA GLU A 41 5.80 -4.46 -17.67
C GLU A 41 6.31 -3.43 -16.66
N PHE A 42 7.48 -2.87 -16.94
CA PHE A 42 8.07 -1.80 -16.16
C PHE A 42 7.17 -0.56 -16.14
N ILE A 43 6.79 -0.05 -17.32
CA ILE A 43 5.90 1.11 -17.46
C ILE A 43 4.54 0.83 -16.82
N ALA A 44 3.97 -0.35 -17.03
CA ALA A 44 2.70 -0.75 -16.45
C ALA A 44 2.76 -0.76 -14.91
N SER A 45 3.82 -1.33 -14.33
CA SER A 45 3.99 -1.38 -12.87
C SER A 45 4.12 0.03 -12.26
N ARG A 46 4.85 0.93 -12.93
CA ARG A 46 5.03 2.31 -12.48
C ARG A 46 3.73 3.10 -12.54
N ARG A 47 2.98 2.96 -13.64
CA ARG A 47 1.65 3.57 -13.79
C ARG A 47 0.68 3.05 -12.74
N LEU A 48 0.69 1.74 -12.49
CA LEU A 48 -0.17 1.11 -11.50
C LEU A 48 0.05 1.68 -10.09
N ARG A 49 1.31 1.87 -9.67
CA ARG A 49 1.64 2.50 -8.38
C ARG A 49 1.12 3.94 -8.28
N ILE A 50 1.25 4.72 -9.36
CA ILE A 50 0.73 6.09 -9.40
C ILE A 50 -0.79 6.08 -9.27
N ILE A 51 -1.48 5.23 -10.03
CA ILE A 51 -2.94 5.10 -9.98
C ILE A 51 -3.40 4.71 -8.58
N GLN A 52 -2.79 3.69 -7.97
CA GLN A 52 -3.08 3.27 -6.61
C GLN A 52 -2.97 4.42 -5.61
N ARG A 53 -1.88 5.19 -5.70
CA ARG A 53 -1.67 6.37 -4.84
C ARG A 53 -2.77 7.40 -5.01
N MET A 54 -3.18 7.70 -6.24
CA MET A 54 -4.30 8.62 -6.49
C MET A 54 -5.60 8.09 -5.89
N VAL A 55 -5.87 6.79 -6.03
CA VAL A 55 -7.06 6.15 -5.42
C VAL A 55 -7.05 6.30 -3.90
N TYR A 56 -5.92 6.07 -3.23
CA TYR A 56 -5.80 6.23 -1.77
C TYR A 56 -6.09 7.67 -1.32
N TRP A 57 -5.56 8.66 -2.04
CA TRP A 57 -5.77 10.07 -1.74
C TRP A 57 -7.20 10.51 -2.01
N VAL A 58 -7.79 10.12 -3.13
CA VAL A 58 -9.19 10.44 -3.46
C VAL A 58 -10.12 9.88 -2.38
N ILE A 59 -9.92 8.63 -1.97
CA ILE A 59 -10.74 8.00 -0.93
C ILE A 59 -10.53 8.66 0.43
N GLY A 60 -9.27 8.92 0.83
CA GLY A 60 -8.96 9.59 2.09
C GLY A 60 -9.52 11.01 2.17
N ILE A 61 -9.44 11.79 1.09
CA ILE A 61 -10.00 13.14 1.00
C ILE A 61 -11.52 13.08 1.05
N ALA A 62 -12.16 12.20 0.28
CA ALA A 62 -13.61 12.06 0.27
C ALA A 62 -14.15 11.66 1.66
N GLU A 63 -13.53 10.67 2.31
CA GLU A 63 -13.94 10.23 3.65
C GLU A 63 -13.73 11.34 4.69
N THR A 64 -12.61 12.07 4.62
CA THR A 64 -12.35 13.23 5.49
C THR A 64 -13.38 14.34 5.27
N ALA A 65 -13.69 14.67 4.01
CA ALA A 65 -14.66 15.70 3.67
C ALA A 65 -16.07 15.34 4.19
N VAL A 66 -16.46 14.07 4.09
CA VAL A 66 -17.71 13.57 4.66
C VAL A 66 -17.75 13.73 6.17
N ILE A 67 -16.67 13.39 6.89
CA ILE A 67 -16.63 13.53 8.35
C ILE A 67 -16.69 15.01 8.75
N VAL A 68 -15.90 15.86 8.10
CA VAL A 68 -15.86 17.30 8.38
C VAL A 68 -17.22 17.94 8.10
N ALA A 69 -17.87 17.60 7.00
CA ALA A 69 -19.20 18.13 6.67
C ALA A 69 -20.29 17.69 7.66
N GLN A 70 -20.19 16.48 8.23
CA GLN A 70 -21.13 16.01 9.26
C GLN A 70 -20.91 16.66 10.63
N LEU A 71 -19.67 17.05 10.95
CA LEU A 71 -19.35 17.73 12.21
C LEU A 71 -19.59 19.24 12.14
N ALA A 72 -19.66 19.80 10.93
CA ALA A 72 -19.90 21.21 10.72
C ALA A 72 -21.34 21.61 11.10
N PRO A 73 -21.57 22.86 11.56
CA PRO A 73 -22.91 23.39 11.70
C PRO A 73 -23.70 23.30 10.38
N PRO A 74 -25.04 23.15 10.42
CA PRO A 74 -25.88 23.11 9.23
C PRO A 74 -25.60 24.30 8.32
N SER A 75 -25.11 24.00 7.11
CA SER A 75 -24.63 25.01 6.17
C SER A 75 -24.71 24.49 4.75
N SER A 76 -24.89 25.41 3.80
CA SER A 76 -25.11 25.06 2.39
C SER A 76 -23.93 24.32 1.74
N TRP A 77 -22.71 24.51 2.22
CA TRP A 77 -21.54 23.77 1.74
C TRP A 77 -21.52 22.34 2.29
N ALA A 78 -21.87 22.14 3.57
CA ALA A 78 -21.87 20.82 4.19
C ALA A 78 -22.92 19.93 3.53
N GLU A 79 -24.12 20.47 3.30
CA GLU A 79 -25.19 19.76 2.57
C GLU A 79 -24.77 19.38 1.16
N LYS A 80 -24.13 20.29 0.42
CA LYS A 80 -23.61 20.01 -0.93
C LYS A 80 -22.57 18.87 -0.90
N VAL A 81 -21.61 18.91 0.02
CA VAL A 81 -20.59 17.85 0.15
C VAL A 81 -21.25 16.50 0.43
N LEU A 82 -22.17 16.44 1.40
CA LEU A 82 -22.85 15.20 1.76
C LEU A 82 -23.73 14.68 0.63
N ALA A 83 -24.45 15.55 -0.08
CA ALA A 83 -25.26 15.18 -1.23
C ALA A 83 -24.41 14.66 -2.41
N THR A 84 -23.29 15.32 -2.72
CA THR A 84 -22.39 14.89 -3.80
C THR A 84 -21.70 13.56 -3.47
N LEU A 85 -21.29 13.35 -2.21
CA LEU A 85 -20.58 12.13 -1.80
C LEU A 85 -21.52 10.98 -1.38
N ALA A 86 -22.84 11.20 -1.40
CA ALA A 86 -23.86 10.16 -1.29
C ALA A 86 -24.03 9.38 -2.61
N ILE A 87 -22.96 8.77 -3.14
CA ILE A 87 -22.92 8.09 -4.46
C ILE A 87 -24.00 6.99 -4.59
N GLY A 88 -24.50 6.44 -3.48
CA GLY A 88 -25.61 5.49 -3.43
C GLY A 88 -27.01 6.10 -3.19
N GLY A 89 -27.18 7.41 -3.34
CA GLY A 89 -28.44 8.14 -3.26
C GLY A 89 -29.10 8.22 -1.87
N LYS A 90 -28.47 7.68 -0.82
CA LYS A 90 -29.04 7.66 0.53
C LYS A 90 -28.14 8.41 1.52
N LEU A 91 -28.63 9.53 2.03
CA LEU A 91 -27.92 10.36 3.01
C LEU A 91 -27.62 9.58 4.31
N SER A 92 -28.51 8.66 4.70
CA SER A 92 -28.31 7.79 5.87
C SER A 92 -27.05 6.92 5.78
N ARG A 93 -26.62 6.53 4.57
CA ARG A 93 -25.36 5.78 4.38
C ARG A 93 -24.13 6.65 4.63
N VAL A 94 -24.22 7.92 4.24
CA VAL A 94 -23.17 8.91 4.51
C VAL A 94 -23.07 9.13 6.02
N GLN A 95 -24.20 9.21 6.72
CA GLN A 95 -24.23 9.36 8.18
C GLN A 95 -23.60 8.18 8.93
N SER A 96 -23.79 6.96 8.42
CA SER A 96 -23.16 5.75 8.98
C SER A 96 -21.62 5.72 8.86
N SER A 97 -21.01 6.55 8.02
CA SER A 97 -19.55 6.57 7.81
C SER A 97 -18.75 7.24 8.95
N LEU A 98 -19.42 7.83 9.95
CA LEU A 98 -18.75 8.36 11.15
C LEU A 98 -18.30 7.26 12.13
N SER A 99 -18.87 6.06 12.03
CA SER A 99 -18.64 4.99 12.99
C SER A 99 -17.25 4.38 12.83
N THR A 100 -16.41 4.52 13.87
CA THR A 100 -15.14 3.80 13.93
C THR A 100 -15.38 2.39 14.43
N THR A 101 -15.36 1.43 13.52
CA THR A 101 -15.43 0.01 13.88
C THR A 101 -14.04 -0.51 14.29
N PRO A 102 -13.95 -1.56 15.13
CA PRO A 102 -12.67 -2.20 15.46
C PRO A 102 -11.89 -2.65 14.23
N THR A 103 -12.59 -3.03 13.15
CA THR A 103 -11.96 -3.44 11.88
C THR A 103 -11.33 -2.26 11.13
N VAL A 104 -11.91 -1.05 11.20
CA VAL A 104 -11.29 0.19 10.69
C VAL A 104 -10.00 0.47 11.46
N ALA A 105 -10.06 0.43 12.79
CA ALA A 105 -8.89 0.68 13.64
C ALA A 105 -7.79 -0.36 13.35
N PHE A 106 -8.13 -1.64 13.30
CA PHE A 106 -7.18 -2.71 13.01
C PHE A 106 -6.61 -2.61 11.59
N GLY A 107 -7.42 -2.32 10.58
CA GLY A 107 -6.95 -2.08 9.21
C GLY A 107 -5.96 -0.91 9.13
N SER A 108 -6.28 0.21 9.79
CA SER A 108 -5.37 1.37 9.87
C SER A 108 -4.08 1.06 10.61
N PHE A 109 -4.14 0.23 11.65
CA PHE A 109 -2.97 -0.23 12.40
C PHE A 109 -2.04 -1.09 11.53
N LEU A 110 -2.59 -2.06 10.80
CA LEU A 110 -1.81 -2.89 9.88
C LEU A 110 -1.14 -2.04 8.78
N ILE A 111 -1.85 -1.05 8.23
CA ILE A 111 -1.27 -0.09 7.28
C ILE A 111 -0.09 0.66 7.91
N ALA A 112 -0.27 1.19 9.12
CA ALA A 112 0.79 1.93 9.81
C ALA A 112 2.01 1.04 10.08
N CYS A 113 1.82 -0.20 10.56
CA CYS A 113 2.91 -1.15 10.76
C CYS A 113 3.63 -1.49 9.46
N GLY A 114 2.90 -1.75 8.37
CA GLY A 114 3.48 -2.03 7.06
C GLY A 114 4.28 -0.85 6.52
N ALA A 115 3.75 0.37 6.67
CA ALA A 115 4.43 1.61 6.29
C ALA A 115 5.72 1.84 7.09
N LEU A 116 5.68 1.67 8.42
CA LEU A 116 6.85 1.79 9.29
C LEU A 116 7.94 0.79 8.93
N LEU A 117 7.57 -0.48 8.68
CA LEU A 117 8.51 -1.50 8.24
C LEU A 117 9.16 -1.12 6.90
N ARG A 118 8.37 -0.58 5.96
CA ARG A 118 8.90 -0.08 4.68
C ARG A 118 9.84 1.10 4.86
N LEU A 119 9.51 2.07 5.72
CA LEU A 119 10.40 3.18 6.04
C LEU A 119 11.73 2.70 6.64
N GLN A 120 11.70 1.70 7.52
CA GLN A 120 12.93 1.09 8.04
C GLN A 120 13.74 0.40 6.93
N CYS A 121 13.09 -0.26 5.97
CA CYS A 121 13.76 -0.85 4.81
C CYS A 121 14.37 0.22 3.90
N TYR A 122 13.67 1.33 3.69
CA TYR A 122 14.14 2.48 2.91
C TYR A 122 15.38 3.09 3.55
N HIS A 123 15.37 3.27 4.87
CA HIS A 123 16.53 3.78 5.59
C HIS A 123 17.71 2.80 5.57
N ALA A 124 17.46 1.49 5.70
CA ALA A 124 18.51 0.48 5.67
C ALA A 124 19.20 0.37 4.30
N LEU A 125 18.42 0.38 3.21
CA LEU A 125 18.95 0.34 1.85
C LEU A 125 19.47 1.70 1.36
N GLY A 126 18.97 2.81 1.91
CA GLY A 126 19.37 4.16 1.53
C GLY A 126 19.22 4.38 0.02
N ARG A 127 20.28 4.85 -0.63
CA ARG A 127 20.34 5.10 -2.09
C ARG A 127 20.13 3.85 -2.95
N HIS A 128 20.27 2.66 -2.38
CA HIS A 128 20.12 1.39 -3.08
C HIS A 128 18.66 0.90 -3.14
N PHE A 129 17.73 1.57 -2.45
CA PHE A 129 16.31 1.24 -2.56
C PHE A 129 15.74 1.73 -3.89
N THR A 130 15.29 0.80 -4.72
CA THR A 130 14.48 1.06 -5.93
C THR A 130 13.30 0.10 -5.98
N PHE A 131 12.19 0.51 -6.58
CA PHE A 131 11.07 -0.42 -6.86
C PHE A 131 11.36 -1.32 -8.06
N GLU A 132 12.34 -0.92 -8.84
CA GLU A 132 12.89 -1.59 -10.00
C GLU A 132 14.00 -2.53 -9.51
N VAL A 133 14.00 -3.81 -9.91
CA VAL A 133 15.15 -4.66 -9.60
C VAL A 133 16.26 -4.30 -10.57
N GLY A 134 17.34 -3.76 -10.05
CA GLY A 134 18.57 -3.66 -10.80
C GLY A 134 19.76 -3.63 -9.86
N ILE A 135 20.86 -4.13 -10.40
CA ILE A 135 22.10 -4.28 -9.68
C ILE A 135 23.02 -3.16 -10.12
N PHE A 136 23.40 -2.32 -9.18
CA PHE A 136 24.32 -1.20 -9.39
C PHE A 136 25.78 -1.67 -9.39
N SER A 137 26.63 -1.02 -10.18
CA SER A 137 28.07 -1.05 -9.95
C SER A 137 28.35 -0.52 -8.54
N HIS A 138 28.98 -1.33 -7.69
CA HIS A 138 29.24 -1.08 -6.26
C HIS A 138 28.07 -1.30 -5.27
N HIS A 139 27.06 -2.09 -5.62
CA HIS A 139 26.05 -2.54 -4.65
C HIS A 139 26.74 -3.37 -3.54
N LYS A 140 26.44 -3.08 -2.27
CA LYS A 140 26.84 -3.91 -1.12
C LYS A 140 25.63 -4.65 -0.58
N LEU A 141 25.79 -5.90 -0.17
CA LEU A 141 24.70 -6.64 0.44
C LEU A 141 24.31 -5.97 1.77
N VAL A 142 23.08 -5.47 1.86
CA VAL A 142 22.57 -4.83 3.08
C VAL A 142 22.00 -5.90 3.99
N THR A 143 22.64 -6.09 5.15
CA THR A 143 22.29 -7.12 6.14
C THR A 143 21.82 -6.53 7.48
N THR A 144 21.65 -5.21 7.54
CA THR A 144 21.30 -4.44 8.74
C THR A 144 19.82 -4.06 8.77
N GLY A 145 19.35 -3.63 9.95
CA GLY A 145 17.94 -3.26 10.14
C GLY A 145 17.00 -4.46 9.92
N PRO A 146 15.85 -4.27 9.24
CA PRO A 146 14.91 -5.36 8.97
C PRO A 146 15.50 -6.53 8.18
N TYR A 147 16.54 -6.28 7.36
CA TYR A 147 17.22 -7.30 6.56
C TYR A 147 18.01 -8.30 7.41
N ARG A 148 18.27 -8.00 8.70
CA ARG A 148 18.88 -8.98 9.60
C ARG A 148 17.96 -10.18 9.87
N ILE A 149 16.64 -9.99 9.76
CA ILE A 149 15.60 -10.95 10.19
C ILE A 149 15.14 -11.83 9.02
N VAL A 150 14.79 -11.22 7.90
CA VAL A 150 14.30 -11.91 6.69
C VAL A 150 14.93 -11.28 5.44
N ARG A 151 14.89 -12.01 4.32
CA ARG A 151 15.53 -11.58 3.06
C ARG A 151 14.80 -10.40 2.40
N HIS A 152 13.47 -10.38 2.47
CA HIS A 152 12.62 -9.40 1.78
C HIS A 152 11.65 -8.65 2.72
N PRO A 153 12.13 -7.97 3.77
CA PRO A 153 11.28 -7.31 4.76
C PRO A 153 10.42 -6.18 4.15
N SER A 154 10.87 -5.56 3.06
CA SER A 154 10.11 -4.53 2.33
C SER A 154 8.85 -5.10 1.68
N TYR A 155 8.90 -6.34 1.20
CA TYR A 155 7.72 -7.04 0.68
C TYR A 155 6.78 -7.43 1.82
N THR A 156 7.30 -7.89 2.96
CA THR A 156 6.48 -8.11 4.16
C THR A 156 5.74 -6.84 4.57
N GLY A 157 6.41 -5.69 4.58
CA GLY A 157 5.77 -4.39 4.85
C GLY A 157 4.71 -3.99 3.82
N ALA A 158 4.95 -4.25 2.53
CA ALA A 158 3.96 -4.01 1.48
C ALA A 158 2.72 -4.90 1.61
N LEU A 159 2.92 -6.20 1.84
CA LEU A 159 1.84 -7.16 2.04
C LEU A 159 0.99 -6.80 3.26
N LEU A 160 1.62 -6.40 4.36
CA LEU A 160 0.93 -5.96 5.57
C LEU A 160 0.10 -4.69 5.32
N ALA A 161 0.64 -3.72 4.59
CA ALA A 161 -0.07 -2.50 4.23
C ALA A 161 -1.26 -2.78 3.30
N TYR A 162 -1.11 -3.67 2.31
CA TYR A 162 -2.21 -4.06 1.42
C TYR A 162 -3.28 -4.89 2.13
N ALA A 163 -2.90 -5.78 3.05
CA ALA A 163 -3.86 -6.50 3.88
C ALA A 163 -4.68 -5.53 4.75
N GLY A 164 -4.02 -4.57 5.38
CA GLY A 164 -4.67 -3.51 6.16
C GLY A 164 -5.59 -2.63 5.31
N LEU A 165 -5.18 -2.28 4.09
CA LEU A 165 -6.01 -1.57 3.11
C LEU A 165 -7.28 -2.33 2.75
N MET A 166 -7.16 -3.61 2.39
CA MET A 166 -8.32 -4.44 2.05
C MET A 166 -9.28 -4.53 3.22
N LEU A 167 -8.76 -4.74 4.43
CA LEU A 167 -9.58 -4.77 5.64
C LEU A 167 -10.26 -3.41 5.91
N TYR A 168 -9.53 -2.31 5.79
CA TYR A 168 -10.08 -0.97 5.97
C TYR A 168 -11.20 -0.72 4.96
N TYR A 169 -10.97 -0.95 3.67
CA TYR A 169 -11.95 -0.68 2.61
C TYR A 169 -13.16 -1.60 2.71
N ALA A 170 -12.97 -2.82 3.21
CA ALA A 170 -14.05 -3.78 3.49
C ALA A 170 -14.80 -3.49 4.80
N SER A 171 -14.34 -2.54 5.62
CA SER A 171 -14.91 -2.32 6.94
C SER A 171 -16.20 -1.49 6.88
N PRO A 172 -17.25 -1.90 7.61
CA PRO A 172 -18.42 -1.06 7.83
C PRO A 172 -18.03 0.27 8.50
N GLY A 173 -18.76 1.33 8.15
CA GLY A 173 -18.47 2.67 8.64
C GLY A 173 -17.31 3.36 7.92
N THR A 174 -16.84 2.83 6.79
CA THR A 174 -16.02 3.60 5.84
C THR A 174 -16.86 4.20 4.73
N TRP A 175 -16.47 5.38 4.24
CA TRP A 175 -17.18 6.01 3.12
C TRP A 175 -17.20 5.11 1.87
N ILE A 176 -16.07 4.48 1.55
CA ILE A 176 -15.97 3.58 0.40
C ILE A 176 -16.94 2.38 0.53
N MET A 177 -17.02 1.75 1.69
CA MET A 177 -17.94 0.63 1.91
C MET A 177 -19.40 1.07 1.85
N GLU A 178 -19.76 2.13 2.59
CA GLU A 178 -21.17 2.52 2.73
C GLU A 178 -21.72 3.23 1.49
N CYS A 179 -20.95 4.12 0.89
CA CYS A 179 -21.44 5.01 -0.17
C CYS A 179 -21.11 4.52 -1.58
N VAL A 180 -19.99 3.82 -1.76
CA VAL A 180 -19.58 3.31 -3.07
C VAL A 180 -20.00 1.85 -3.21
N ILE A 181 -19.44 0.95 -2.42
CA ILE A 181 -19.61 -0.51 -2.58
C ILE A 181 -21.06 -0.93 -2.29
N LYS A 182 -21.62 -0.60 -1.12
CA LYS A 182 -23.04 -0.89 -0.81
C LYS A 182 -24.01 0.05 -1.54
N GLY A 183 -23.50 1.18 -2.01
CA GLY A 183 -24.25 2.28 -2.60
C GLY A 183 -24.98 1.93 -3.88
N SER A 184 -24.27 1.31 -4.82
CA SER A 184 -24.75 1.03 -6.18
C SER A 184 -24.20 -0.28 -6.74
N MET A 185 -24.82 -0.84 -7.79
CA MET A 185 -24.31 -2.04 -8.47
C MET A 185 -22.94 -1.77 -9.13
N VAL A 186 -22.76 -0.60 -9.72
CA VAL A 186 -21.48 -0.16 -10.31
C VAL A 186 -20.39 -0.11 -9.25
N GLY A 187 -20.68 0.38 -8.04
CA GLY A 187 -19.73 0.40 -6.93
C GLY A 187 -19.35 -1.00 -6.43
N ARG A 188 -20.26 -1.98 -6.47
CA ARG A 188 -19.93 -3.39 -6.18
C ARG A 188 -18.98 -3.97 -7.21
N ILE A 189 -19.25 -3.74 -8.50
CA ILE A 189 -18.36 -4.18 -9.58
C ILE A 189 -16.98 -3.55 -9.42
N PHE A 190 -16.92 -2.24 -9.13
CA PHE A 190 -15.67 -1.56 -8.82
C PHE A 190 -14.93 -2.22 -7.64
N GLY A 191 -15.63 -2.53 -6.54
CA GLY A 191 -15.05 -3.20 -5.39
C GLY A 191 -14.44 -4.57 -5.74
N VAL A 192 -15.14 -5.39 -6.54
CA VAL A 192 -14.65 -6.69 -7.00
C VAL A 192 -13.42 -6.52 -7.91
N LEU A 193 -13.50 -5.63 -8.90
CA LEU A 193 -12.38 -5.36 -9.81
C LEU A 193 -11.16 -4.85 -9.06
N TYR A 194 -11.35 -3.99 -8.06
CA TYR A 194 -10.29 -3.47 -7.22
C TYR A 194 -9.64 -4.59 -6.38
N ALA A 195 -10.44 -5.47 -5.78
CA ALA A 195 -9.93 -6.62 -5.04
C ALA A 195 -9.14 -7.59 -5.93
N LEU A 196 -9.64 -7.88 -7.14
CA LEU A 196 -8.91 -8.69 -8.14
C LEU A 196 -7.59 -8.04 -8.54
N LEU A 197 -7.59 -6.73 -8.77
CA LEU A 197 -6.36 -5.99 -9.07
C LEU A 197 -5.35 -6.10 -7.91
N MET A 198 -5.79 -5.95 -6.66
CA MET A 198 -4.91 -6.11 -5.50
C MET A 198 -4.38 -7.53 -5.37
N PHE A 199 -5.20 -8.54 -5.67
CA PHE A 199 -4.76 -9.93 -5.70
C PHE A 199 -3.65 -10.15 -6.73
N ILE A 200 -3.79 -9.59 -7.93
CA ILE A 200 -2.75 -9.63 -8.97
C ILE A 200 -1.46 -8.92 -8.50
N VAL A 201 -1.60 -7.78 -7.83
CA VAL A 201 -0.44 -7.03 -7.30
C VAL A 201 0.29 -7.83 -6.22
N VAL A 202 -0.45 -8.39 -5.27
CA VAL A 202 0.11 -9.19 -4.16
C VAL A 202 0.82 -10.44 -4.70
N THR A 203 0.18 -11.17 -5.61
CA THR A 203 0.79 -12.35 -6.25
C THR A 203 2.00 -11.99 -7.11
N GLY A 204 1.93 -10.86 -7.82
CA GLY A 204 3.07 -10.34 -8.58
C GLY A 204 4.27 -9.99 -7.70
N LEU A 205 4.04 -9.45 -6.49
CA LEU A 205 5.12 -9.18 -5.53
C LEU A 205 5.77 -10.46 -5.01
N THR A 206 4.98 -11.47 -4.64
CA THR A 206 5.54 -12.72 -4.12
C THR A 206 6.23 -13.54 -5.20
N TRP A 207 5.69 -13.56 -6.42
CA TRP A 207 6.32 -14.26 -7.55
C TRP A 207 7.62 -13.61 -8.02
N ARG A 208 7.86 -12.35 -7.64
CA ARG A 208 9.11 -11.64 -7.94
C ARG A 208 10.27 -12.07 -7.04
N ILE A 209 10.00 -12.59 -5.85
CA ILE A 209 11.01 -12.94 -4.85
C ILE A 209 12.09 -13.89 -5.38
N PRO A 210 11.76 -15.03 -6.03
CA PRO A 210 12.79 -15.94 -6.52
C PRO A 210 13.67 -15.30 -7.60
N LYS A 211 13.08 -14.48 -8.48
CA LYS A 211 13.83 -13.76 -9.53
C LYS A 211 14.80 -12.74 -8.95
N GLU A 212 14.42 -12.10 -7.85
CA GLU A 212 15.28 -11.17 -7.12
C GLU A 212 16.37 -11.91 -6.36
N ASP A 213 16.05 -13.03 -5.72
CA ASP A 213 17.05 -13.91 -5.08
C ASP A 213 18.10 -14.41 -6.09
N ASP A 214 17.67 -14.84 -7.28
CA ASP A 214 18.58 -15.31 -8.33
C ASP A 214 19.48 -14.18 -8.84
N ALA A 215 18.93 -12.97 -8.95
CA ALA A 215 19.71 -11.79 -9.34
C ALA A 215 20.73 -11.40 -8.27
N LEU A 216 20.34 -11.43 -6.99
CA LEU A 216 21.24 -11.17 -5.86
C LEU A 216 22.33 -12.25 -5.78
N ARG A 217 21.97 -13.53 -5.96
CA ARG A 217 22.93 -14.64 -6.03
C ARG A 217 23.92 -14.46 -7.19
N ALA A 218 23.47 -14.06 -8.37
CA ALA A 218 24.34 -13.86 -9.53
C ALA A 218 25.39 -12.76 -9.33
N VAL A 219 25.18 -11.84 -8.37
CA VAL A 219 26.05 -10.69 -8.13
C VAL A 219 26.96 -10.91 -6.93
N PHE A 220 26.38 -11.33 -5.82
CA PHE A 220 27.07 -11.47 -4.54
C PHE A 220 27.62 -12.89 -4.34
N GLY A 221 27.19 -13.85 -5.17
CA GLY A 221 27.66 -15.23 -5.13
C GLY A 221 27.54 -15.82 -3.72
N LYS A 222 28.68 -16.28 -3.19
CA LYS A 222 28.76 -16.93 -1.89
C LYS A 222 28.34 -16.05 -0.72
N GLU A 223 28.60 -14.74 -0.76
CA GLU A 223 28.18 -13.81 0.29
C GLU A 223 26.65 -13.82 0.48
N TRP A 224 25.91 -13.89 -0.64
CA TRP A 224 24.46 -14.01 -0.61
C TRP A 224 24.00 -15.38 -0.12
N GLU A 225 24.64 -16.46 -0.57
CA GLU A 225 24.27 -17.83 -0.16
C GLU A 225 24.45 -18.05 1.35
N ASP A 226 25.60 -17.65 1.89
CA ASP A 226 25.90 -17.77 3.32
C ASP A 226 24.91 -16.94 4.16
N TRP A 227 24.60 -15.71 3.72
CA TRP A 227 23.63 -14.86 4.40
C TRP A 227 22.19 -15.37 4.27
N ALA A 228 21.80 -15.88 3.10
CA ALA A 228 20.44 -16.32 2.84
C ALA A 228 20.11 -17.66 3.51
N ALA A 229 21.09 -18.53 3.73
CA ALA A 229 20.90 -19.87 4.31
C ALA A 229 20.25 -19.85 5.71
N GLU A 230 20.47 -18.79 6.48
CA GLU A 230 19.93 -18.65 7.84
C GLU A 230 18.59 -17.89 7.89
N ARG A 231 18.04 -17.46 6.73
CA ARG A 231 16.95 -16.47 6.68
C ARG A 231 15.79 -16.87 5.81
N TYR A 232 14.59 -16.76 6.37
CA TYR A 232 13.33 -16.84 5.66
C TYR A 232 13.19 -15.68 4.66
N ALA A 233 12.42 -15.88 3.59
CA ALA A 233 12.17 -14.90 2.55
C ALA A 233 11.35 -13.70 3.06
N LEU A 234 10.23 -13.95 3.75
CA LEU A 234 9.24 -12.94 4.14
C LEU A 234 8.87 -13.00 5.62
N VAL A 235 8.53 -14.19 6.12
CA VAL A 235 7.96 -14.37 7.46
C VAL A 235 8.76 -15.45 8.20
N PRO A 236 9.38 -15.10 9.34
CA PRO A 236 10.14 -16.06 10.13
C PRO A 236 9.29 -17.30 10.46
N GLY A 237 9.84 -18.49 10.18
CA GLY A 237 9.19 -19.76 10.48
C GLY A 237 8.13 -20.22 9.46
N LEU A 238 7.84 -19.44 8.42
CA LEU A 238 6.84 -19.80 7.40
C LEU A 238 7.42 -19.85 5.99
N TYR A 239 7.97 -18.72 5.53
CA TYR A 239 8.49 -18.59 4.17
C TYR A 239 9.59 -17.56 4.12
#